data_AF-A0A0V8JQE6-F1
#
_entry.id   AF-A0A0V8JQE6-F1
#
_cell.length_a   1.000
_cell.length_b   1.000
_cell.length_c   1.000
_cell.angle_alpha   90.00
_cell.angle_beta   90.00
_cell.angle_gamma   90.00
#
_symmetry.space_group_name_H-M   'P 1'
#
loop_
_entity.id
_entity.type
_entity.pdbx_description
1 polymer ?
#
loop_
_entity_poly.entity_id
_entity_poly.type
_entity_poly.pdbx_seq_one_letter_code
_entity_poly.pdbx_strand_id
1 'polypeptide(L)'
;MWIFPQGKEEHLEKRPLQFSDGPSFIMLKEKGVQAIPIAYYYSFRHDQRPELFIKVGKRIEVNTETSRSELTHKLEQAVTTELDSIKSKLVSEDLSTFDVFMTGRKTLSEWLTWWKEKVRHKISSFIERFHRGKII
;
A
#
# COMPACT_ATOMS: atom_id res chain seq x y z
N MET A 1 -3.05 -5.72 -19.38
CA MET A 1 -3.45 -4.31 -19.58
C MET A 1 -3.79 -3.72 -18.22
N TRP A 2 -3.40 -2.48 -17.95
CA TRP A 2 -3.77 -1.74 -16.73
C TRP A 2 -4.76 -0.65 -17.10
N ILE A 3 -5.88 -0.57 -16.38
CA ILE A 3 -6.91 0.44 -16.60
C ILE A 3 -7.16 1.17 -15.29
N PHE A 4 -7.21 2.49 -15.34
CA PHE A 4 -7.67 3.32 -14.25
C PHE A 4 -9.12 3.74 -14.53
N PRO A 5 -10.11 3.02 -13.99
CA PRO A 5 -11.49 3.08 -14.47
C PRO A 5 -12.21 4.39 -14.10
N GLN A 6 -11.73 5.14 -13.11
CA GLN A 6 -12.27 6.46 -12.76
C GLN A 6 -12.00 7.52 -13.84
N GLY A 7 -10.98 7.32 -14.68
CA GLY A 7 -10.62 8.23 -15.77
C GLY A 7 -10.08 9.60 -15.34
N LYS A 8 -10.04 9.90 -14.04
CA LYS A 8 -9.56 11.15 -13.45
C LYS A 8 -9.02 10.90 -12.04
N GLU A 9 -8.03 11.69 -11.64
CA GLU A 9 -7.51 11.63 -10.27
C GLU A 9 -8.57 12.13 -9.29
N GLU A 10 -8.87 11.32 -8.27
CA GLU A 10 -9.82 11.65 -7.22
C GLU A 10 -9.19 11.43 -5.85
N HIS A 11 -9.76 12.07 -4.83
CA HIS A 11 -9.33 11.85 -3.45
C HIS A 11 -9.53 10.38 -3.06
N LEU A 12 -8.50 9.76 -2.46
CA LEU A 12 -8.49 8.34 -2.02
C LEU A 12 -9.73 7.94 -1.23
N GLU A 13 -10.19 8.80 -0.32
CA GLU A 13 -11.36 8.54 0.54
C GLU A 13 -12.71 8.87 -0.10
N LYS A 14 -12.75 9.40 -1.33
CA LYS A 14 -14.03 9.70 -1.99
C LYS A 14 -14.81 8.39 -2.18
N ARG A 15 -16.05 8.37 -1.69
CA ARG A 15 -16.98 7.25 -1.83
C ARG A 15 -18.38 7.75 -2.22
N PRO A 16 -19.18 6.94 -2.95
CA PRO A 16 -18.78 5.69 -3.60
C PRO A 16 -17.74 5.93 -4.72
N LEU A 17 -17.01 4.88 -5.10
CA LEU A 17 -16.19 4.93 -6.32
C LEU A 17 -17.11 5.11 -7.53
N GLN A 18 -16.65 5.85 -8.53
CA GLN A 18 -17.39 6.08 -9.76
C GLN A 18 -16.53 5.65 -10.94
N PHE A 19 -16.84 4.51 -11.55
CA PHE A 19 -16.12 3.98 -12.69
C PHE A 19 -16.81 4.33 -14.00
N SER A 20 -15.98 4.56 -15.02
CA SER A 20 -16.40 4.58 -16.41
C SER A 20 -16.85 3.20 -16.85
N ASP A 21 -17.68 3.10 -17.89
CA ASP A 21 -18.17 1.83 -18.43
C ASP A 21 -17.19 1.14 -19.42
N GLY A 22 -16.07 1.78 -19.74
CA GLY A 22 -15.05 1.25 -20.65
C GLY A 22 -14.53 -0.16 -20.30
N PRO A 23 -14.14 -0.44 -19.04
CA PRO A 23 -13.69 -1.77 -18.63
C PRO A 23 -14.76 -2.84 -18.82
N SER A 24 -15.99 -2.58 -18.35
CA SER A 24 -17.12 -3.50 -18.46
C SER A 24 -17.53 -3.72 -19.92
N PHE A 25 -17.44 -2.69 -20.76
CA PHE A 25 -17.61 -2.81 -22.21
C PHE A 25 -16.61 -3.79 -22.85
N ILE A 26 -15.32 -3.66 -22.54
CA ILE A 26 -14.28 -4.55 -23.07
C ILE A 26 -14.54 -6.00 -22.64
N MET A 27 -14.85 -6.21 -21.36
CA MET A 27 -15.07 -7.56 -20.83
C MET A 27 -16.34 -8.24 -21.38
N LEU A 28 -17.38 -7.49 -21.73
CA LEU A 28 -18.59 -8.04 -22.36
C LEU A 28 -18.40 -8.30 -23.86
N LYS A 29 -17.57 -7.50 -24.52
CA LYS A 29 -17.32 -7.62 -25.96
C LYS A 29 -16.40 -8.79 -26.31
N GLU A 30 -15.38 -9.02 -25.49
CA GLU A 30 -14.34 -10.02 -25.76
C GLU A 30 -14.42 -11.20 -24.79
N LYS A 31 -14.57 -12.41 -25.33
CA LYS A 31 -14.62 -13.64 -24.52
C LYS A 31 -13.26 -13.92 -23.89
N GLY A 32 -13.27 -14.41 -22.65
CA GLY A 32 -12.06 -14.81 -21.93
C GLY A 32 -11.32 -13.66 -21.25
N VAL A 33 -11.81 -12.43 -21.33
CA VAL A 33 -11.26 -11.31 -20.57
C VAL A 33 -11.67 -11.43 -19.10
N GLN A 34 -10.69 -11.34 -18.21
CA GLN A 34 -10.87 -11.31 -16.76
C GLN A 34 -10.33 -9.99 -16.22
N ALA A 35 -11.00 -9.43 -15.21
CA ALA A 35 -10.49 -8.29 -14.46
C ALA A 35 -9.94 -8.76 -13.12
N ILE A 36 -8.82 -8.18 -12.69
CA ILE A 36 -8.27 -8.37 -11.35
C ILE A 36 -8.28 -6.99 -10.68
N PRO A 37 -9.04 -6.80 -9.59
CA PRO A 37 -9.09 -5.52 -8.90
C PRO A 37 -7.78 -5.29 -8.16
N ILE A 38 -7.24 -4.08 -8.28
CA ILE A 38 -6.01 -3.67 -7.60
C ILE A 38 -6.30 -2.37 -6.88
N ALA A 39 -6.13 -2.39 -5.57
CA ALA A 39 -6.39 -1.26 -4.68
C ALA A 39 -5.07 -0.67 -4.20
N TYR A 40 -4.95 0.65 -4.29
CA TYR A 40 -3.83 1.44 -3.77
C TYR A 40 -4.35 2.33 -2.66
N TYR A 41 -3.72 2.28 -1.49
CA TYR A 41 -4.12 3.07 -0.34
C TYR A 41 -2.90 3.77 0.25
N TYR A 42 -2.88 5.10 0.15
CA TYR A 42 -1.83 5.94 0.73
C TYR A 42 -2.23 6.36 2.13
N SER A 43 -1.35 6.18 3.11
CA SER A 43 -1.61 6.59 4.49
C SER A 43 -0.35 7.13 5.16
N PHE A 44 -0.51 8.22 5.91
CA PHE A 44 0.51 8.69 6.85
C PHE A 44 0.29 8.00 8.18
N ARG A 45 1.32 7.31 8.66
CA ARG A 45 1.30 6.63 9.96
C ARG A 45 2.17 7.40 10.95
N HIS A 46 3.09 6.73 11.65
CA HIS A 46 3.93 7.35 12.67
C HIS A 46 5.15 8.12 12.10
N ASP A 47 5.38 8.05 10.79
CA ASP A 47 6.40 8.83 10.06
C ASP A 47 5.75 9.96 9.25
N GLN A 48 6.56 10.98 8.91
CA GLN A 48 6.15 12.10 8.06
C GLN A 48 6.07 11.75 6.57
N ARG A 49 6.35 10.50 6.18
CA ARG A 49 6.25 10.04 4.80
C ARG A 49 5.04 9.12 4.63
N PRO A 50 4.32 9.23 3.50
CA PRO A 50 3.20 8.35 3.24
C PRO A 50 3.71 6.95 2.93
N GLU A 51 3.07 5.95 3.53
CA GLU A 51 3.20 4.54 3.16
C GLU A 51 2.15 4.21 2.10
N LEU A 52 2.52 3.37 1.12
CA LEU A 52 1.62 2.85 0.11
C LEU A 52 1.31 1.38 0.39
N PHE A 53 0.04 1.08 0.60
CA PHE A 53 -0.48 -0.27 0.73
C PHE A 53 -1.16 -0.69 -0.57
N ILE A 54 -0.89 -1.91 -1.02
CA ILE A 54 -1.40 -2.45 -2.27
C ILE A 54 -2.07 -3.79 -1.97
N LYS A 55 -3.31 -3.97 -2.41
CA LYS A 55 -3.96 -5.29 -2.43
C LYS A 55 -4.35 -5.66 -3.85
N VAL A 56 -4.04 -6.90 -4.20
CA VAL A 56 -4.48 -7.54 -5.44
C VAL A 56 -5.61 -8.48 -5.06
N GLY A 57 -6.83 -8.17 -5.51
CA GLY A 57 -8.00 -9.00 -5.21
C GLY A 57 -8.13 -10.19 -6.16
N LYS A 58 -9.27 -10.87 -6.07
CA LYS A 58 -9.56 -12.07 -6.88
C LYS A 58 -10.05 -11.71 -8.28
N ARG A 59 -9.84 -12.63 -9.23
CA ARG A 59 -10.36 -12.50 -10.59
C ARG A 59 -11.89 -12.31 -10.58
N ILE A 60 -12.35 -11.37 -11.38
CA ILE A 60 -13.77 -11.07 -11.59
C ILE A 60 -14.15 -11.65 -12.95
N GLU A 61 -15.03 -12.64 -12.90
CA GLU A 61 -15.58 -13.28 -14.09
C GLU A 61 -16.83 -12.53 -14.56
N VAL A 62 -17.00 -12.51 -15.88
CA VAL A 62 -18.18 -12.01 -16.57
C VAL A 62 -19.09 -13.18 -16.89
N ASN A 63 -20.35 -13.04 -16.48
CA ASN A 63 -21.43 -13.86 -17.02
C ASN A 63 -22.02 -13.11 -18.22
N THR A 64 -22.30 -13.82 -19.32
CA THR A 64 -22.88 -13.27 -20.55
C THR A 64 -24.25 -12.63 -20.35
N GLU A 65 -24.95 -12.96 -19.25
CA GLU A 65 -26.24 -12.39 -18.90
C GLU A 65 -26.14 -11.07 -18.11
N THR A 66 -24.95 -10.70 -17.63
CA THR A 66 -24.76 -9.49 -16.83
C THR A 66 -24.81 -8.25 -17.72
N SER A 67 -25.64 -7.28 -17.36
CA SER A 67 -25.67 -6.00 -18.06
C SER A 67 -24.38 -5.20 -17.84
N ARG A 68 -24.08 -4.27 -18.75
CA ARG A 68 -22.90 -3.39 -18.64
C ARG A 68 -22.87 -2.62 -17.33
N SER A 69 -24.02 -2.08 -16.90
CA SER A 69 -24.14 -1.30 -15.66
C SER A 69 -23.86 -2.17 -14.43
N GLU A 70 -24.44 -3.37 -14.36
CA GLU A 70 -24.20 -4.31 -13.27
C GLU A 70 -22.74 -4.74 -13.19
N LEU A 71 -22.10 -4.96 -14.34
CA LEU A 71 -20.68 -5.30 -14.36
C LEU A 71 -19.81 -4.13 -13.90
N THR A 72 -20.10 -2.90 -14.33
CA THR A 72 -19.40 -1.70 -13.82
C THR A 72 -19.51 -1.62 -12.30
N HIS A 73 -20.72 -1.75 -11.77
CA HIS A 73 -20.94 -1.73 -10.33
C HIS A 73 -20.22 -2.88 -9.61
N LYS A 74 -20.18 -4.09 -10.19
CA LYS A 74 -19.42 -5.21 -9.64
C LYS A 74 -17.92 -4.91 -9.56
N LEU A 75 -17.36 -4.24 -10.57
CA LEU A 75 -15.96 -3.82 -10.57
C LEU A 75 -15.69 -2.75 -9.49
N GLU A 76 -16.58 -1.76 -9.35
CA GLU A 76 -16.50 -0.73 -8.30
C GLU A 76 -16.52 -1.35 -6.91
N GLN A 77 -17.46 -2.26 -6.65
CA GLN A 77 -17.61 -2.95 -5.37
C GLN A 77 -16.39 -3.81 -5.04
N ALA A 78 -15.81 -4.48 -6.04
CA ALA A 78 -14.62 -5.29 -5.83
C ALA A 78 -13.41 -4.44 -5.40
N VAL A 79 -13.16 -3.29 -6.05
CA VAL A 79 -12.08 -2.39 -5.63
C VAL A 79 -12.38 -1.73 -4.28
N THR A 80 -13.64 -1.36 -4.04
CA THR A 80 -14.08 -0.79 -2.75
C THR A 80 -13.84 -1.77 -1.61
N THR A 81 -14.17 -3.05 -1.80
CA THR A 81 -13.95 -4.11 -0.81
C THR A 81 -12.47 -4.24 -0.44
N GLU A 82 -11.57 -4.18 -1.42
CA GLU A 82 -10.13 -4.25 -1.15
C GLU A 82 -9.61 -3.00 -0.44
N LEU A 83 -10.08 -1.80 -0.81
CA LEU A 83 -9.73 -0.55 -0.13
C LEU A 83 -10.21 -0.54 1.33
N ASP A 84 -11.45 -0.97 1.58
CA ASP A 84 -12.03 -1.04 2.92
C ASP A 84 -11.31 -2.08 3.78
N SER A 85 -10.89 -3.19 3.17
CA SER A 85 -10.04 -4.18 3.83
C SER A 85 -8.69 -3.59 4.24
N ILE A 86 -8.02 -2.82 3.38
CA ILE A 86 -6.77 -2.15 3.74
C ILE A 86 -7.03 -1.17 4.89
N LYS A 87 -8.02 -0.29 4.74
CA LYS A 87 -8.37 0.72 5.74
C LYS A 87 -8.64 0.10 7.11
N SER A 88 -9.41 -0.99 7.16
CA SER A 88 -9.68 -1.70 8.40
C SER A 88 -8.41 -2.20 9.10
N LYS A 89 -7.46 -2.74 8.34
CA LYS A 89 -6.16 -3.19 8.86
C LYS A 89 -5.29 -2.05 9.38
N LEU A 90 -5.28 -0.92 8.67
CA LEU A 90 -4.54 0.27 9.09
C LEU A 90 -5.12 0.86 10.38
N VAL A 91 -6.45 0.96 10.49
CA VAL A 91 -7.12 1.48 11.69
C VAL A 91 -6.88 0.59 12.90
N SER A 92 -6.78 -0.73 12.72
CA SER A 92 -6.48 -1.67 13.79
C SER A 92 -4.97 -1.87 14.05
N GLU A 93 -4.11 -1.13 13.34
CA GLU A 93 -2.65 -1.27 13.36
C GLU A 93 -2.14 -2.70 13.07
N ASP A 94 -2.93 -3.51 12.37
CA ASP A 94 -2.58 -4.89 12.02
C ASP A 94 -1.96 -4.94 10.63
N LEU A 95 -0.63 -4.89 10.60
CA LEU A 95 0.16 -4.98 9.37
C LEU A 95 0.69 -6.38 9.08
N SER A 96 0.37 -7.37 9.91
CA SER A 96 0.91 -8.73 9.79
C SER A 96 0.56 -9.41 8.47
N THR A 97 -0.50 -8.94 7.79
CA THR A 97 -0.96 -9.48 6.52
C THR A 97 -0.32 -8.83 5.29
N PHE A 98 0.60 -7.87 5.47
CA PHE A 98 1.28 -7.18 4.38
C PHE A 98 2.77 -7.54 4.33
N ASP A 99 3.25 -7.84 3.13
CA ASP A 99 4.67 -8.01 2.86
C ASP A 99 5.29 -6.69 2.38
N VAL A 100 6.46 -6.34 2.92
CA VAL A 100 7.20 -5.15 2.49
C VAL A 100 7.85 -5.42 1.13
N PHE A 101 7.25 -4.89 0.08
CA PHE A 101 7.79 -5.00 -1.28
C PHE A 101 8.95 -4.01 -1.54
N MET A 102 8.85 -2.79 -1.01
CA MET A 102 9.84 -1.73 -1.21
C MET A 102 9.90 -0.83 0.01
N THR A 103 11.12 -0.53 0.49
CA THR A 103 11.37 0.44 1.56
C THR A 103 11.92 1.74 0.98
N GLY A 104 11.43 2.87 1.47
CA GLY A 104 12.04 4.18 1.17
C GLY A 104 13.47 4.29 1.69
N ARG A 105 14.22 5.31 1.24
CA ARG A 105 15.56 5.62 1.80
C ARG A 105 15.41 6.17 3.22
N LYS A 106 16.28 5.77 4.15
CA LYS A 106 16.27 6.28 5.54
C LYS A 106 16.28 7.81 5.60
N THR A 107 15.51 8.40 6.51
CA THR A 107 15.48 9.85 6.74
C THR A 107 16.74 10.34 7.46
N LEU A 108 17.00 11.66 7.47
CA LEU A 108 18.10 12.25 8.24
C LEU A 108 17.92 12.04 9.76
N SER A 109 16.69 12.00 10.26
CA SER A 109 16.38 11.75 11.68
C SER A 109 16.64 10.29 12.06
N GLU A 110 16.24 9.33 11.22
CA GLU A 110 16.57 7.91 11.40
C GLU A 110 18.08 7.65 11.29
N TRP A 111 18.75 8.33 10.36
CA TRP A 111 20.21 8.30 10.26
C TRP A 111 20.87 8.86 11.52
N LEU A 112 20.37 9.98 12.07
CA LEU A 112 20.89 10.56 13.30
C LEU A 112 20.70 9.63 14.51
N THR A 113 19.54 8.98 14.62
CA THR A 113 19.24 8.01 15.69
C THR A 113 20.18 6.81 15.61
N TRP A 114 20.35 6.24 14.41
CA TRP A 114 21.32 5.18 14.17
C TRP A 114 22.77 5.61 14.45
N TRP A 115 23.13 6.84 14.09
CA TRP A 115 24.46 7.40 14.37
C TRP A 115 24.69 7.57 15.88
N LYS A 116 23.70 8.08 16.61
CA LYS A 116 23.73 8.18 18.08
C LYS A 116 23.94 6.82 18.74
N GLU A 117 23.24 5.78 18.29
CA GLU A 117 23.42 4.42 18.82
C GLU A 117 24.83 3.86 18.54
N LYS A 118 25.36 4.09 17.33
CA LYS A 118 26.72 3.67 16.96
C LYS A 118 27.81 4.41 17.74
N VAL A 119 27.65 5.73 17.91
CA VAL A 119 28.58 6.56 18.68
C VAL A 119 28.56 6.18 20.16
N ARG A 120 27.38 5.88 20.72
CA ARG A 120 27.24 5.41 22.11
C ARG A 120 28.00 4.11 22.37
N HIS A 121 27.98 3.16 21.44
CA HIS A 121 28.80 1.94 21.53
C HIS A 121 30.30 2.20 21.41
N LYS A 122 30.71 3.12 20.52
CA LYS A 122 32.13 3.44 20.33
C LYS A 122 32.73 4.19 21.53
N ILE A 123 31.96 5.09 22.15
CA ILE A 123 32.39 5.84 23.36
C ILE A 123 32.55 4.89 24.56
N SER A 124 31.65 3.93 24.76
CA SER A 124 31.78 2.91 25.82
C SER A 124 33.08 2.10 25.69
N SER A 125 33.40 1.64 24.47
CA SER A 125 34.65 0.91 24.21
C SER A 125 35.92 1.76 24.37
N PHE A 126 35.82 3.09 24.22
CA PHE A 126 36.94 4.02 24.37
C PHE A 126 37.19 4.35 25.85
N ILE A 127 36.14 4.51 26.65
CA ILE A 127 36.24 4.73 28.11
C ILE A 127 36.81 3.49 28.81
N GLU A 128 36.41 2.27 28.41
CA GLU A 128 36.99 1.03 28.94
C GLU A 128 38.48 0.84 28.59
N ARG A 129 38.93 1.33 27.43
CA ARG A 129 40.35 1.34 27.04
C ARG A 129 41.14 2.40 27.80
N PHE A 130 40.53 3.52 28.13
CA PHE A 130 41.18 4.60 28.87
C PHE A 130 41.39 4.24 30.36
N HIS A 131 40.47 3.50 30.97
CA HIS A 131 40.63 3.01 32.35
C HIS A 131 41.64 1.87 32.50
N ARG A 132 41.85 1.05 31.46
CA ARG A 132 42.89 -0.02 31.44
C ARG A 132 44.30 0.50 31.09
N GLY A 133 44.45 1.75 30.66
CA GLY A 133 45.73 2.37 30.29
C GLY A 133 46.42 3.16 31.40
N LYS A 134 45.87 3.18 32.63
CA LYS A 134 46.48 3.83 33.81
C LYS A 134 46.95 2.79 34.83
N ILE A 135 47.91 1.95 34.44
CA ILE A 135 48.85 1.29 35.36
C ILE A 135 50.23 1.34 34.69
N ILE A 136 50.87 2.52 34.78
CA ILE A 136 52.32 2.70 34.98
C ILE A 136 52.44 3.93 35.88
#